data_AF-A0A218VWF8-F1
#
_entry.id   AF-A0A218VWF8-F1
#
_cell.length_a   1.000
_cell.length_b   1.000
_cell.length_c   1.000
_cell.angle_alpha   90.00
_cell.angle_beta   90.00
_cell.angle_gamma   90.00
#
_symmetry.space_group_name_H-M   'P 1'
#
loop_
_entity.id
_entity.type
_entity.pdbx_description
1 polymer ?
#
loop_
_entity_poly.entity_id
_entity_poly.type
_entity_poly.pdbx_seq_one_letter_code
_entity_poly.pdbx_strand_id
1 'polypeptide(L)'
;MGIAAQLSVSQLCSCGLSSALLRQPIPKFSSSFLPKSPKLSLQLPKLAAPHGRGALVVVMSMEAGIGVMGTKLGMMSYFESDGKVVPVTVVGFREGNIVTQVKTQATDGYEAVQVGYRRVRDKKLTKPEMGHLQKVGAIPMRHLQEFRLQSVDGFDPNQRLVVDEIFQEGDLVDVSGTTIGKGFQGNSFFCEKRFGFENSKETGGIMRHLFDGGIKRHNFKRGPMTHGSKSHRQLGSIGAGTTPGRVYKGKKMPGRMGGSKRKIRKLKIVKIDKDLNVVMVKGAVPGKPGNLLRITPAKIVGKNIPKN
;
A
#
# COMPACT_ATOMS: atom_id res chain seq x y z
N MET A 1 82.79 -33.38 10.68
CA MET A 1 81.70 -33.55 9.69
C MET A 1 81.24 -32.15 9.34
N GLY A 2 81.69 -31.53 8.24
CA GLY A 2 81.59 -32.01 6.86
C GLY A 2 80.67 -31.00 6.13
N ILE A 3 81.21 -29.86 5.68
CA ILE A 3 81.54 -29.53 4.26
C ILE A 3 80.28 -29.01 3.53
N ALA A 4 80.09 -27.73 3.20
CA ALA A 4 80.88 -26.76 2.40
C ALA A 4 80.87 -27.00 0.88
N ALA A 5 80.37 -26.03 0.11
CA ALA A 5 80.83 -25.55 -1.23
C ALA A 5 79.67 -24.76 -1.88
N GLN A 6 79.70 -23.46 -2.23
CA GLN A 6 80.64 -22.60 -2.97
C GLN A 6 80.78 -22.87 -4.49
N LEU A 7 80.80 -21.74 -5.22
CA LEU A 7 81.27 -21.47 -6.61
C LEU A 7 80.26 -21.70 -7.75
N SER A 8 80.17 -20.92 -8.84
CA SER A 8 80.87 -19.73 -9.39
C SER A 8 80.09 -19.26 -10.66
N VAL A 9 79.77 -17.98 -10.88
CA VAL A 9 80.50 -16.91 -11.64
C VAL A 9 80.70 -17.14 -13.16
N SER A 10 80.48 -16.04 -13.93
CA SER A 10 80.83 -15.71 -15.34
C SER A 10 79.79 -16.10 -16.42
N GLN A 11 79.39 -15.29 -17.41
CA GLN A 11 79.76 -13.98 -18.01
C GLN A 11 78.53 -13.47 -18.80
N LEU A 12 78.04 -12.22 -18.62
CA LEU A 12 78.30 -11.01 -19.44
C LEU A 12 78.10 -11.12 -20.96
N CYS A 13 77.04 -10.46 -21.47
CA CYS A 13 77.01 -9.51 -22.62
C CYS A 13 75.54 -9.24 -23.00
N SER A 14 75.05 -8.06 -23.38
CA SER A 14 75.47 -6.65 -23.32
C SER A 14 74.36 -5.87 -24.06
N CYS A 15 74.17 -4.59 -23.69
CA CYS A 15 73.46 -3.53 -24.44
C CYS A 15 71.90 -3.56 -24.39
N GLY A 16 71.18 -2.52 -23.95
CA GLY A 16 71.56 -1.19 -23.50
C GLY A 16 70.34 -0.40 -23.00
N LEU A 17 70.55 0.36 -21.92
CA LEU A 17 69.78 1.55 -21.54
C LEU A 17 69.85 2.59 -22.69
N SER A 18 69.05 3.66 -22.83
CA SER A 18 68.36 4.50 -21.86
C SER A 18 67.42 5.46 -22.59
N SER A 19 66.60 6.11 -21.77
CA SER A 19 65.75 7.28 -21.98
C SER A 19 66.32 8.48 -22.75
N ALA A 20 65.37 9.29 -23.25
CA ALA A 20 65.26 10.75 -23.11
C ALA A 20 65.42 11.62 -24.38
N LEU A 21 64.36 12.42 -24.60
CA LEU A 21 64.34 13.82 -25.03
C LEU A 21 65.09 14.20 -26.33
N LEU A 22 64.34 14.75 -27.31
CA LEU A 22 64.45 16.15 -27.74
C LEU A 22 63.63 16.43 -29.03
N ARG A 23 62.85 17.52 -28.96
CA ARG A 23 62.53 18.55 -29.97
C ARG A 23 62.08 18.15 -31.39
N GLN A 24 60.93 18.72 -31.76
CA GLN A 24 60.36 18.80 -33.12
C GLN A 24 61.29 19.53 -34.12
N PRO A 25 61.01 19.37 -35.43
CA PRO A 25 60.47 20.53 -36.14
C PRO A 25 59.33 20.23 -37.13
N ILE A 26 58.53 21.28 -37.33
CA ILE A 26 57.39 21.46 -38.24
C ILE A 26 57.85 21.49 -39.71
N PRO A 27 57.10 20.86 -40.65
CA PRO A 27 57.06 21.31 -42.03
C PRO A 27 55.76 22.07 -42.33
N LYS A 28 55.90 23.32 -42.80
CA LYS A 28 54.83 24.13 -43.40
C LYS A 28 54.65 23.71 -44.85
N PHE A 29 53.43 23.44 -45.31
CA PHE A 29 53.11 23.58 -46.75
C PHE A 29 51.67 24.02 -47.01
N SER A 30 51.60 25.18 -47.66
CA SER A 30 50.58 25.75 -48.56
C SER A 30 49.09 25.52 -48.34
N SER A 31 48.43 26.64 -48.05
CA SER A 31 47.02 26.94 -48.27
C SER A 31 46.58 26.75 -49.72
N SER A 32 45.60 25.87 -49.94
CA SER A 32 44.49 26.05 -50.89
C SER A 32 43.58 24.84 -50.74
N PHE A 33 42.30 25.01 -51.06
CA PHE A 33 41.19 24.06 -50.89
C PHE A 33 40.45 24.14 -49.56
N LEU A 34 39.54 25.11 -49.48
CA LEU A 34 38.30 24.97 -48.72
C LEU A 34 37.28 24.19 -49.56
N PRO A 35 36.90 22.95 -49.19
CA PRO A 35 35.60 22.44 -49.52
C PRO A 35 34.59 22.79 -48.42
N LYS A 36 33.45 23.31 -48.86
CA LYS A 36 32.28 23.77 -48.11
C LYS A 36 31.95 22.87 -46.91
N SER A 37 31.71 23.48 -45.75
CA SER A 37 31.17 22.81 -44.56
C SER A 37 29.86 22.08 -44.87
N PRO A 38 29.75 20.76 -44.68
CA PRO A 38 28.45 20.13 -44.60
C PRO A 38 27.77 20.63 -43.32
N LYS A 39 26.49 21.04 -43.44
CA LYS A 39 25.68 21.41 -42.28
C LYS A 39 25.63 20.21 -41.33
N LEU A 40 26.41 20.26 -40.25
CA LEU A 40 26.33 19.31 -39.16
C LEU A 40 25.06 19.66 -38.39
N SER A 41 23.91 19.11 -38.82
CA SER A 41 22.73 19.08 -37.97
C SER A 41 23.05 18.16 -36.79
N LEU A 42 23.51 18.75 -35.69
CA LEU A 42 23.47 18.12 -34.38
C LEU A 42 22.00 17.84 -34.05
N GLN A 43 21.48 16.73 -34.55
CA GLN A 43 20.31 16.10 -33.97
C GLN A 43 20.77 15.57 -32.62
N LEU A 44 20.63 16.40 -31.58
CA LEU A 44 20.56 15.92 -30.20
C LEU A 44 19.57 14.75 -30.20
N PRO A 45 19.96 13.55 -29.75
CA PRO A 45 18.99 12.47 -29.61
C PRO A 45 17.90 13.01 -28.69
N LYS A 46 16.66 13.06 -29.18
CA LYS A 46 15.50 13.25 -28.32
C LYS A 46 15.56 12.13 -27.29
N LEU A 47 16.03 12.45 -26.08
CA LEU A 47 15.78 11.64 -24.90
C LEU A 47 14.27 11.46 -24.86
N ALA A 48 13.81 10.29 -25.28
CA ALA A 48 12.42 9.91 -25.22
C ALA A 48 12.04 10.02 -23.75
N ALA A 49 11.28 11.07 -23.40
CA ALA A 49 10.66 11.16 -22.10
C ALA A 49 9.91 9.84 -21.89
N PRO A 50 10.17 9.10 -20.80
CA PRO A 50 9.50 7.84 -20.58
C PRO A 50 8.01 8.11 -20.55
N HIS A 51 7.31 7.70 -21.61
CA HIS A 51 5.86 7.54 -21.63
C HIS A 51 5.50 6.27 -20.84
N GLY A 52 6.13 6.11 -19.68
CA GLY A 52 5.70 5.19 -18.66
C GLY A 52 4.54 5.86 -17.96
N ARG A 53 3.39 5.17 -17.94
CA ARG A 53 2.38 5.39 -16.90
C ARG A 53 3.16 5.59 -15.61
N GLY A 54 3.09 6.80 -15.04
CA GLY A 54 3.96 7.21 -13.94
C GLY A 54 4.10 6.04 -12.98
N ALA A 55 5.35 5.64 -12.69
CA ALA A 55 5.62 4.62 -11.69
C ALA A 55 4.64 4.90 -10.56
N LEU A 56 3.78 3.92 -10.27
CA LEU A 56 2.86 3.99 -9.14
C LEU A 56 3.76 4.26 -7.95
N VAL A 57 3.93 5.54 -7.58
CA VAL A 57 4.65 5.95 -6.39
C VAL A 57 3.94 5.16 -5.32
N VAL A 58 4.63 4.16 -4.76
CA VAL A 58 4.01 3.23 -3.83
C VAL A 58 3.51 4.09 -2.68
N VAL A 59 2.20 4.33 -2.64
CA VAL A 59 1.52 5.23 -1.69
C VAL A 59 1.39 4.53 -0.33
N MET A 60 2.42 3.82 0.10
CA MET A 60 2.47 3.15 1.39
C MET A 60 3.47 3.89 2.27
N SER A 61 2.91 4.61 3.24
CA SER A 61 3.62 5.20 4.36
C SER A 61 4.42 4.14 5.12
N MET A 62 5.64 4.46 5.55
CA MET A 62 6.46 3.62 6.45
C MET A 62 5.64 3.16 7.66
N GLU A 63 5.71 1.87 7.98
CA GLU A 63 5.11 1.30 9.19
C GLU A 63 6.10 1.34 10.35
N ALA A 64 5.59 1.39 11.58
CA ALA A 64 6.40 1.42 12.80
C ALA A 64 7.05 0.08 13.13
N GLY A 65 6.57 -1.00 12.50
CA GLY A 65 6.99 -2.37 12.71
C GLY A 65 6.16 -3.29 11.84
N ILE A 66 6.40 -4.60 11.96
CA ILE A 66 5.73 -5.59 11.14
C ILE A 66 4.30 -5.79 11.59
N GLY A 67 3.43 -5.97 10.60
CA GLY A 67 2.05 -6.32 10.85
C GLY A 67 1.72 -7.72 10.38
N VAL A 68 0.57 -8.17 10.84
CA VAL A 68 -0.04 -9.45 10.47
C VAL A 68 -1.35 -9.20 9.74
N MET A 69 -1.75 -10.17 8.93
CA MET A 69 -3.09 -10.21 8.35
C MET A 69 -3.97 -11.15 9.17
N GLY A 70 -5.26 -10.82 9.27
CA GLY A 70 -6.24 -11.58 10.03
C GLY A 70 -7.64 -11.49 9.41
N THR A 71 -8.56 -12.33 9.87
CA THR A 71 -9.97 -12.31 9.46
C THR A 71 -10.84 -11.82 10.60
N LYS A 72 -11.73 -10.86 10.35
CA LYS A 72 -12.73 -10.48 11.34
C LYS A 72 -13.69 -11.65 11.61
N LEU A 73 -13.82 -12.14 12.84
CA LEU A 73 -14.79 -13.19 13.17
C LEU A 73 -16.11 -12.61 13.65
N GLY A 74 -16.06 -11.59 14.51
CA GLY A 74 -17.26 -11.04 15.12
C GLY A 74 -16.95 -9.99 16.17
N MET A 75 -17.98 -9.56 16.89
CA MET A 75 -17.86 -8.69 18.05
C MET A 75 -18.56 -9.37 19.23
N MET A 76 -17.99 -9.20 20.42
CA MET A 76 -18.53 -9.72 21.68
C MET A 76 -18.22 -8.73 22.81
N SER A 77 -18.84 -8.92 23.96
CA SER A 77 -18.48 -8.24 25.21
C SER A 77 -17.45 -9.07 25.98
N TYR A 78 -16.41 -8.41 26.48
CA TYR A 78 -15.43 -8.98 27.39
C TYR A 78 -15.58 -8.33 28.76
N PHE A 79 -15.57 -9.12 29.82
CA PHE A 79 -15.64 -8.64 31.20
C PHE A 79 -14.24 -8.65 31.79
N GLU A 80 -13.75 -7.48 32.20
CA GLU A 80 -12.51 -7.37 32.97
C GLU A 80 -12.76 -7.80 34.43
N SER A 81 -11.70 -8.08 35.19
CA SER A 81 -11.76 -8.43 36.62
C SER A 81 -12.50 -7.40 37.47
N ASP A 82 -12.44 -6.13 37.05
CA ASP A 82 -13.10 -4.99 37.71
C ASP A 82 -14.63 -4.98 37.51
N GLY A 83 -15.19 -5.92 36.75
CA GLY A 83 -16.61 -5.93 36.34
C GLY A 83 -16.94 -4.94 35.20
N LYS A 84 -15.93 -4.26 34.64
CA LYS A 84 -16.11 -3.38 33.48
C LYS A 84 -16.36 -4.19 32.21
N VAL A 85 -17.40 -3.80 31.47
CA VAL A 85 -17.76 -4.42 30.19
C VAL A 85 -17.06 -3.68 29.05
N VAL A 86 -16.18 -4.38 28.34
CA VAL A 86 -15.46 -3.84 27.18
C VAL A 86 -15.98 -4.49 25.89
N PRO A 87 -16.48 -3.71 24.91
CA PRO A 87 -16.83 -4.26 23.61
C PRO A 87 -15.56 -4.58 22.83
N VAL A 88 -15.38 -5.84 22.44
CA VAL A 88 -14.21 -6.33 21.71
C VAL A 88 -14.60 -6.91 20.35
N THR A 89 -13.75 -6.68 19.36
CA THR A 89 -13.79 -7.40 18.09
C THR A 89 -12.82 -8.57 18.17
N VAL A 90 -13.30 -9.76 17.81
CA VAL A 90 -12.46 -10.95 17.69
C VAL A 90 -11.88 -11.02 16.28
N VAL A 91 -10.56 -11.06 16.20
CA VAL A 91 -9.83 -11.30 14.94
C VAL A 91 -9.23 -12.70 15.00
N GLY A 92 -9.60 -13.54 14.05
CA GLY A 92 -9.09 -14.90 13.92
C GLY A 92 -8.00 -14.98 12.86
N PHE A 93 -6.97 -15.74 13.18
CA PHE A 93 -5.90 -16.06 12.27
C PHE A 93 -6.16 -17.42 11.63
N ARG A 94 -5.84 -17.52 10.35
CA ARG A 94 -5.89 -18.78 9.59
C ARG A 94 -4.46 -19.15 9.21
N GLU A 95 -4.28 -20.36 8.70
CA GLU A 95 -3.02 -20.76 8.06
C GLU A 95 -2.57 -19.72 7.02
N GLY A 96 -1.40 -19.14 7.24
CA GLY A 96 -0.84 -18.02 6.51
C GLY A 96 0.17 -17.25 7.36
N ASN A 97 0.42 -16.00 6.97
CA ASN A 97 1.38 -15.09 7.61
C ASN A 97 2.84 -15.52 7.40
N ILE A 98 3.16 -15.91 6.17
CA ILE A 98 4.52 -16.29 5.78
C ILE A 98 5.12 -15.15 4.96
N VAL A 99 6.39 -14.82 5.23
CA VAL A 99 7.16 -13.86 4.45
C VAL A 99 7.43 -14.46 3.06
N THR A 100 6.98 -13.77 2.02
CA THR A 100 7.16 -14.23 0.63
C THR A 100 8.35 -13.55 -0.02
N GLN A 101 8.49 -12.24 0.13
CA GLN A 101 9.56 -11.49 -0.53
C GLN A 101 10.10 -10.42 0.38
N VAL A 102 11.42 -10.29 0.39
CA VAL A 102 12.14 -9.22 1.07
C VAL A 102 12.65 -8.25 0.00
N LYS A 103 12.36 -6.96 0.18
CA LYS A 103 12.74 -5.87 -0.73
C LYS A 103 13.77 -4.98 -0.04
N THR A 104 14.87 -4.71 -0.74
CA THR A 104 15.98 -3.89 -0.26
C THR A 104 16.10 -2.61 -1.09
N GLN A 105 16.76 -1.58 -0.54
CA GLN A 105 16.95 -0.32 -1.25
C GLN A 105 17.71 -0.48 -2.57
N ALA A 106 18.69 -1.39 -2.62
CA ALA A 106 19.51 -1.61 -3.80
C ALA A 106 18.72 -2.19 -4.99
N THR A 107 17.72 -3.04 -4.74
CA THR A 107 16.93 -3.69 -5.81
C THR A 107 15.67 -2.91 -6.16
N ASP A 108 14.88 -2.48 -5.16
CA ASP A 108 13.54 -1.92 -5.35
C ASP A 108 13.46 -0.40 -5.06
N GLY A 109 14.52 0.21 -4.52
CA GLY A 109 14.54 1.62 -4.11
C GLY A 109 13.81 1.92 -2.79
N TYR A 110 13.36 0.89 -2.08
CA TYR A 110 12.79 1.01 -0.73
C TYR A 110 12.86 -0.33 0.00
N GLU A 111 12.72 -0.25 1.32
CA GLU A 111 12.73 -1.39 2.21
C GLU A 111 11.33 -1.85 2.60
N ALA A 112 11.00 -3.09 2.28
CA ALA A 112 9.71 -3.67 2.63
C ALA A 112 9.76 -5.20 2.73
N VAL A 113 8.89 -5.73 3.58
CA VAL A 113 8.63 -7.17 3.70
C VAL A 113 7.25 -7.47 3.14
N GLN A 114 7.16 -8.38 2.18
CA GLN A 114 5.92 -8.91 1.66
C GLN A 114 5.50 -10.14 2.47
N VAL A 115 4.26 -10.13 2.96
CA VAL A 115 3.68 -11.23 3.73
C VAL A 115 2.45 -11.75 3.01
N GLY A 116 2.32 -13.07 2.96
CA GLY A 116 1.16 -13.76 2.42
C GLY A 116 0.17 -14.21 3.49
N TYR A 117 -1.11 -14.27 3.13
CA TYR A 117 -2.18 -14.71 4.00
C TYR A 117 -3.25 -15.49 3.25
N ARG A 118 -3.93 -16.37 4.03
CA ARG A 118 -5.04 -17.22 3.62
C ARG A 118 -4.62 -18.25 2.58
N ARG A 119 -4.34 -19.47 3.05
CA ARG A 119 -4.13 -20.64 2.19
C ARG A 119 -5.30 -20.86 1.23
N VAL A 120 -4.97 -21.21 -0.01
CA VAL A 120 -5.92 -21.56 -1.07
C VAL A 120 -5.45 -22.82 -1.80
N ARG A 121 -6.38 -23.57 -2.39
CA ARG A 121 -6.05 -24.67 -3.33
C ARG A 121 -5.36 -24.11 -4.59
N ASP A 122 -4.38 -24.83 -5.10
CA ASP A 122 -3.51 -24.43 -6.21
C ASP A 122 -4.29 -23.98 -7.45
N LYS A 123 -5.38 -24.69 -7.79
CA LYS A 123 -6.23 -24.40 -8.96
C LYS A 123 -6.90 -23.03 -8.95
N LYS A 124 -6.97 -22.35 -7.79
CA LYS A 124 -7.59 -21.02 -7.69
C LYS A 124 -6.60 -19.88 -7.89
N LEU A 125 -5.30 -20.17 -7.89
CA LEU A 125 -4.26 -19.19 -8.16
C LEU A 125 -3.93 -19.16 -9.64
N THR A 126 -3.53 -17.99 -10.11
CA THR A 126 -3.02 -17.84 -11.48
C THR A 126 -1.59 -18.37 -11.56
N LYS A 127 -1.17 -18.85 -12.74
CA LYS A 127 0.20 -19.35 -12.98
C LYS A 127 1.32 -18.38 -12.51
N PRO A 128 1.27 -17.05 -12.76
CA PRO A 128 2.30 -16.14 -12.27
C PRO A 128 2.34 -16.03 -10.74
N GLU A 129 1.18 -15.99 -10.06
CA GLU A 129 1.12 -15.98 -8.59
C GLU A 129 1.68 -17.28 -7.99
N MET A 130 1.38 -18.41 -8.64
CA MET A 130 1.90 -19.71 -8.23
C MET A 130 3.43 -19.78 -8.38
N GLY A 131 3.97 -19.33 -9.52
CA GLY A 131 5.42 -19.26 -9.73
C GLY A 131 6.14 -18.35 -8.73
N HIS A 132 5.52 -17.22 -8.36
CA HIS A 132 6.03 -16.31 -7.33
C HIS A 132 6.17 -17.00 -5.97
N LEU A 133 5.15 -17.74 -5.54
CA LEU A 133 5.17 -18.47 -4.27
C LEU A 133 6.10 -19.68 -4.30
N GLN A 134 6.17 -20.39 -5.43
CA GLN A 134 7.04 -21.55 -5.62
C GLN A 134 8.52 -21.19 -5.57
N LYS A 135 8.92 -20.00 -6.05
CA LYS A 135 10.30 -19.50 -5.94
C LYS A 135 10.82 -19.49 -4.50
N VAL A 136 9.91 -19.29 -3.55
CA VAL A 136 10.19 -19.16 -2.11
C VAL A 136 9.91 -20.48 -1.37
N GLY A 137 9.28 -21.46 -2.04
CA GLY A 137 8.79 -22.68 -1.41
C GLY A 137 7.59 -22.44 -0.47
N ALA A 138 6.89 -21.30 -0.64
CA ALA A 138 5.77 -20.95 0.23
C ALA A 138 4.47 -21.65 -0.18
N ILE A 139 3.59 -21.86 0.80
CA ILE A 139 2.24 -22.40 0.60
C ILE A 139 1.44 -21.47 -0.35
N PRO A 140 0.57 -22.00 -1.23
CA PRO A 140 -0.36 -21.20 -2.05
C PRO A 140 -1.26 -20.30 -1.18
N MET A 141 -1.09 -18.98 -1.28
CA MET A 141 -1.81 -17.96 -0.50
C MET A 141 -2.55 -16.96 -1.39
N ARG A 142 -3.72 -16.46 -0.95
CA ARG A 142 -4.57 -15.54 -1.74
C ARG A 142 -4.12 -14.09 -1.69
N HIS A 143 -3.72 -13.64 -0.50
CA HIS A 143 -3.57 -12.22 -0.22
C HIS A 143 -2.10 -11.95 0.08
N LEU A 144 -1.47 -11.11 -0.73
CA LEU A 144 -0.12 -10.60 -0.51
C LEU A 144 -0.23 -9.12 -0.11
N GLN A 145 0.45 -8.73 0.95
CA GLN A 145 0.55 -7.33 1.37
C GLN A 145 1.97 -7.01 1.80
N GLU A 146 2.37 -5.76 1.58
CA GLU A 146 3.70 -5.27 1.94
C GLU A 146 3.66 -4.46 3.23
N PHE A 147 4.71 -4.56 4.01
CA PHE A 147 5.00 -3.74 5.18
C PHE A 147 6.31 -3.03 4.92
N ARG A 148 6.23 -1.71 4.74
CA ARG A 148 7.41 -0.86 4.53
C ARG A 148 8.03 -0.55 5.88
N LEU A 149 9.33 -0.80 6.04
CA LEU A 149 10.08 -0.66 7.29
C LEU A 149 11.24 0.34 7.12
N GLN A 150 11.94 0.64 8.21
CA GLN A 150 13.16 1.44 8.21
C GLN A 150 14.44 0.61 8.03
N SER A 151 14.44 -0.61 8.58
CA SER A 151 15.46 -1.63 8.40
C SER A 151 14.76 -2.98 8.18
N VAL A 152 15.36 -3.86 7.37
CA VAL A 152 14.81 -5.20 7.05
C VAL A 152 15.71 -6.32 7.57
N ASP A 153 16.67 -5.98 8.43
CA ASP A 153 17.62 -6.95 8.97
C ASP A 153 16.90 -7.94 9.89
N GLY A 154 16.93 -9.23 9.56
CA GLY A 154 16.31 -10.30 10.35
C GLY A 154 15.05 -10.94 9.74
N PHE A 155 14.71 -10.66 8.48
CA PHE A 155 13.62 -11.34 7.77
C PHE A 155 14.15 -12.21 6.64
N ASP A 156 13.89 -13.51 6.76
CA ASP A 156 14.19 -14.47 5.71
C ASP A 156 12.92 -14.82 4.91
N PRO A 157 13.04 -15.03 3.59
CA PRO A 157 11.94 -15.56 2.81
C PRO A 157 11.55 -16.94 3.35
N ASN A 158 10.23 -17.22 3.38
CA ASN A 158 9.62 -18.40 3.98
C ASN A 158 9.58 -18.44 5.53
N GLN A 159 9.99 -17.37 6.22
CA GLN A 159 9.78 -17.25 7.66
C GLN A 159 8.30 -17.09 8.00
N ARG A 160 7.82 -17.81 9.01
CA ARG A 160 6.44 -17.68 9.53
C ARG A 160 6.40 -16.63 10.64
N LEU A 161 5.43 -15.72 10.55
CA LEU A 161 5.17 -14.70 11.57
C LEU A 161 4.13 -15.20 12.56
N VAL A 162 4.55 -15.43 13.80
CA VAL A 162 3.66 -15.79 14.91
C VAL A 162 3.11 -14.53 15.56
N VAL A 163 1.82 -14.52 15.88
CA VAL A 163 1.12 -13.35 16.42
C VAL A 163 1.63 -13.00 17.82
N ASP A 164 1.91 -14.01 18.64
CA ASP A 164 2.35 -13.88 20.03
C ASP A 164 3.71 -13.18 20.18
N GLU A 165 4.59 -13.34 19.19
CA GLU A 165 5.92 -12.71 19.20
C GLU A 165 5.85 -11.23 18.83
N ILE A 166 4.82 -10.83 18.08
CA ILE A 166 4.68 -9.48 17.54
C ILE A 166 3.83 -8.59 18.46
N PHE A 167 2.82 -9.16 19.12
CA PHE A 167 1.85 -8.40 19.91
C PHE A 167 1.77 -8.93 21.33
N GLN A 168 1.77 -7.99 22.28
CA GLN A 168 1.53 -8.26 23.69
C GLN A 168 0.18 -7.68 24.13
N GLU A 169 -0.32 -8.15 25.26
CA GLU A 169 -1.55 -7.64 25.84
C GLU A 169 -1.39 -6.18 26.27
N GLY A 170 -2.35 -5.34 25.92
CA GLY A 170 -2.30 -3.90 26.20
C GLY A 170 -1.63 -3.04 25.14
N ASP A 171 -1.02 -3.64 24.11
CA ASP A 171 -0.40 -2.90 23.01
C ASP A 171 -1.41 -2.10 22.20
N LEU A 172 -0.91 -0.98 21.65
CA LEU A 172 -1.65 -0.14 20.72
C LEU A 172 -1.41 -0.60 19.28
N VAL A 173 -2.50 -0.89 18.58
CA VAL A 173 -2.49 -1.35 17.19
C VAL A 173 -3.33 -0.47 16.27
N ASP A 174 -2.90 -0.39 15.02
CA ASP A 174 -3.63 0.21 13.93
C ASP A 174 -4.24 -0.91 13.06
N VAL A 175 -5.57 -0.95 12.98
CA VAL A 175 -6.28 -1.97 12.20
C VAL A 175 -6.83 -1.36 10.92
N SER A 176 -6.42 -1.91 9.78
CA SER A 176 -6.90 -1.49 8.47
C SER A 176 -7.67 -2.60 7.77
N GLY A 177 -8.74 -2.21 7.07
CA GLY A 177 -9.61 -3.14 6.37
C GLY A 177 -10.52 -2.41 5.39
N THR A 178 -11.24 -3.18 4.58
CA THR A 178 -12.25 -2.63 3.67
C THR A 178 -13.53 -2.31 4.43
N THR A 179 -14.05 -1.11 4.23
CA THR A 179 -15.31 -0.69 4.85
C THR A 179 -16.51 -1.32 4.15
N ILE A 180 -17.64 -1.40 4.85
CA ILE A 180 -18.91 -1.86 4.27
C ILE A 180 -19.31 -0.91 3.15
N GLY A 181 -19.53 -1.43 1.95
CA GLY A 181 -20.09 -0.68 0.83
C GLY A 181 -21.56 -0.36 1.09
N LYS A 182 -21.94 0.91 1.00
CA LYS A 182 -23.33 1.36 1.12
C LYS A 182 -23.99 1.61 -0.25
N GLY A 183 -23.26 1.38 -1.35
CA GLY A 183 -23.71 1.67 -2.71
C GLY A 183 -23.56 3.15 -3.07
N PHE A 184 -24.26 3.58 -4.12
CA PHE A 184 -24.37 4.99 -4.49
C PHE A 184 -25.27 5.71 -3.49
N GLN A 185 -24.71 6.65 -2.73
CA GLN A 185 -25.50 7.50 -1.84
C GLN A 185 -25.90 8.73 -2.65
N GLY A 186 -27.03 8.60 -3.35
CA GLY A 186 -27.64 9.61 -4.22
C GLY A 186 -28.84 10.30 -3.61
N ASN A 187 -29.06 11.56 -4.00
CA ASN A 187 -30.39 12.13 -3.99
C ASN A 187 -30.91 11.93 -5.41
N SER A 188 -31.85 11.02 -5.63
CA SER A 188 -32.60 11.08 -6.89
C SER A 188 -33.82 11.93 -6.65
N PHE A 189 -33.80 13.11 -7.25
CA PHE A 189 -34.97 13.59 -7.97
C PHE A 189 -35.26 12.59 -9.09
N PHE A 190 -36.53 12.29 -9.31
CA PHE A 190 -37.06 11.53 -10.45
C PHE A 190 -37.02 9.99 -10.35
N CYS A 191 -38.07 9.42 -9.74
CA CYS A 191 -38.65 8.15 -10.18
C CYS A 191 -40.14 8.14 -9.81
N GLU A 192 -40.93 8.99 -10.46
CA GLU A 192 -42.39 8.94 -10.29
C GLU A 192 -43.13 8.90 -11.64
N LYS A 193 -42.43 9.00 -12.78
CA LYS A 193 -43.09 9.15 -14.09
C LYS A 193 -42.79 8.08 -15.14
N ARG A 194 -42.28 6.89 -14.79
CA ARG A 194 -42.05 5.86 -15.82
C ARG A 194 -42.61 4.47 -15.58
N PHE A 195 -43.10 4.16 -14.39
CA PHE A 195 -43.84 2.93 -14.17
C PHE A 195 -45.05 3.27 -13.31
N GLY A 196 -46.22 3.32 -13.94
CA GLY A 196 -47.49 3.36 -13.24
C GLY A 196 -47.57 2.13 -12.34
N PHE A 197 -47.44 2.35 -11.04
CA PHE A 197 -47.74 1.36 -10.02
C PHE A 197 -48.57 2.06 -8.97
N GLU A 198 -49.88 2.07 -9.22
CA GLU A 198 -50.86 2.34 -8.19
C GLU A 198 -50.80 1.22 -7.15
N ASN A 199 -50.73 1.63 -5.89
CA ASN A 199 -51.27 0.92 -4.73
C ASN A 199 -50.94 -0.59 -4.61
N SER A 200 -49.76 -0.89 -4.07
CA SER A 200 -49.60 -2.08 -3.21
C SER A 200 -48.96 -1.68 -1.88
N LYS A 201 -49.84 -1.45 -0.90
CA LYS A 201 -49.52 -1.76 0.50
C LYS A 201 -49.24 -3.27 0.52
N GLU A 202 -48.22 -3.71 1.26
CA GLU A 202 -47.77 -5.12 1.37
C GLU A 202 -46.68 -5.60 0.40
N THR A 203 -45.50 -4.96 0.46
CA THR A 203 -44.25 -5.73 0.50
C THR A 203 -43.34 -5.11 1.56
N GLY A 204 -43.18 -5.85 2.66
CA GLY A 204 -42.29 -5.52 3.76
C GLY A 204 -40.82 -5.70 3.36
N GLY A 205 -40.01 -4.73 3.74
CA GLY A 205 -38.57 -4.89 3.96
C GLY A 205 -37.70 -5.08 2.72
N ILE A 206 -37.07 -4.00 2.27
CA ILE A 206 -35.67 -3.88 1.76
C ILE A 206 -35.55 -2.80 0.67
N MET A 207 -36.62 -2.39 0.00
CA MET A 207 -36.54 -1.49 -1.16
C MET A 207 -37.03 -0.05 -0.94
N ARG A 208 -36.79 0.55 0.24
CA ARG A 208 -37.21 1.93 0.55
C ARG A 208 -36.16 2.88 1.18
N HIS A 209 -34.88 2.50 1.25
CA HIS A 209 -33.83 3.33 1.89
C HIS A 209 -32.86 4.05 0.94
N LEU A 210 -33.21 4.21 -0.33
CA LEU A 210 -32.25 4.61 -1.35
C LEU A 210 -32.15 6.11 -1.66
N PHE A 211 -32.63 7.06 -0.85
CA PHE A 211 -32.69 8.46 -1.32
C PHE A 211 -32.27 9.54 -0.31
N ASP A 212 -31.04 9.42 0.20
CA ASP A 212 -30.44 10.30 1.24
C ASP A 212 -28.99 10.72 0.94
N GLY A 213 -28.59 10.78 -0.33
CA GLY A 213 -27.19 10.78 -0.74
C GLY A 213 -26.28 11.82 -0.12
N GLY A 214 -26.66 13.10 -0.19
CA GLY A 214 -25.86 14.19 0.40
C GLY A 214 -25.82 14.14 1.93
N ILE A 215 -26.96 13.82 2.54
CA ILE A 215 -27.14 13.73 3.99
C ILE A 215 -26.29 12.59 4.55
N LYS A 216 -26.44 11.37 4.02
CA LYS A 216 -25.77 10.19 4.57
C LYS A 216 -24.27 10.12 4.25
N ARG A 217 -23.82 10.69 3.13
CA ARG A 217 -22.41 10.70 2.73
C ARG A 217 -21.62 11.82 3.39
N HIS A 218 -22.21 13.02 3.47
CA HIS A 218 -21.51 14.25 3.90
C HIS A 218 -22.12 14.92 5.14
N ASN A 219 -23.12 14.29 5.78
CA ASN A 219 -23.82 14.81 6.94
C ASN A 219 -24.49 16.18 6.69
N PHE A 220 -25.01 16.42 5.49
CA PHE A 220 -25.79 17.62 5.19
C PHE A 220 -27.07 17.68 6.02
N LYS A 221 -27.49 18.90 6.38
CA LYS A 221 -28.76 19.12 7.07
C LYS A 221 -29.94 18.86 6.13
N ARG A 222 -31.04 18.43 6.72
CA ARG A 222 -32.34 18.26 6.06
C ARG A 222 -33.11 19.59 6.10
N GLY A 223 -33.87 19.88 5.06
CA GLY A 223 -34.82 21.00 5.05
C GLY A 223 -36.03 20.75 5.96
N PRO A 224 -36.88 21.78 6.17
CA PRO A 224 -38.13 21.63 6.91
C PRO A 224 -39.03 20.57 6.26
N MET A 225 -39.92 19.97 7.06
CA MET A 225 -40.89 18.97 6.59
C MET A 225 -42.31 19.53 6.44
N THR A 226 -42.56 20.69 7.03
CA THR A 226 -43.86 21.37 7.08
C THR A 226 -43.79 22.73 6.35
N HIS A 227 -44.86 23.51 6.43
CA HIS A 227 -44.95 24.87 5.87
C HIS A 227 -44.67 24.96 4.36
N GLY A 228 -45.14 23.97 3.59
CA GLY A 228 -45.12 24.01 2.12
C GLY A 228 -43.73 23.88 1.48
N SER A 229 -42.70 23.52 2.24
CA SER A 229 -41.35 23.36 1.70
C SER A 229 -41.28 22.18 0.72
N LYS A 230 -40.75 22.41 -0.48
CA LYS A 230 -40.56 21.35 -1.51
C LYS A 230 -39.18 20.67 -1.45
N SER A 231 -38.29 21.17 -0.60
CA SER A 231 -36.90 20.74 -0.50
C SER A 231 -36.62 20.14 0.86
N HIS A 232 -36.89 18.84 0.99
CA HIS A 232 -36.68 18.13 2.25
C HIS A 232 -35.26 17.56 2.36
N ARG A 233 -34.86 16.74 1.37
CA ARG A 233 -33.61 15.97 1.44
C ARG A 233 -32.60 16.35 0.36
N GLN A 234 -32.86 17.45 -0.34
CA GLN A 234 -32.04 17.91 -1.46
C GLN A 234 -30.67 18.43 -0.99
N LEU A 235 -29.74 18.64 -1.93
CA LEU A 235 -28.43 19.22 -1.62
C LEU A 235 -28.48 20.72 -1.30
N GLY A 236 -29.50 21.44 -1.79
CA GLY A 236 -29.52 22.89 -1.83
C GLY A 236 -28.66 23.44 -2.98
N SER A 237 -28.24 24.71 -2.87
CA SER A 237 -27.41 25.35 -3.89
C SER A 237 -26.00 24.73 -3.98
N ILE A 238 -25.54 24.52 -5.22
CA ILE A 238 -24.25 23.88 -5.53
C ILE A 238 -23.12 24.87 -5.83
N GLY A 239 -23.43 26.14 -6.06
CA GLY A 239 -22.48 27.19 -6.43
C GLY A 239 -23.04 28.61 -6.25
N ALA A 240 -22.16 29.60 -6.39
CA ALA A 240 -22.58 30.99 -6.56
C ALA A 240 -23.09 31.20 -8.00
N GLY A 241 -23.85 32.28 -8.23
CA GLY A 241 -24.47 32.61 -9.52
C GLY A 241 -23.47 33.03 -10.60
N THR A 242 -23.53 34.29 -11.04
CA THR A 242 -22.80 34.81 -12.21
C THR A 242 -21.29 34.64 -12.12
N THR A 243 -20.68 34.97 -10.98
CA THR A 243 -19.25 34.76 -10.72
C THR A 243 -19.15 33.69 -9.63
N PRO A 244 -18.51 32.52 -9.85
CA PRO A 244 -17.59 32.12 -10.92
C PRO A 244 -18.23 31.37 -12.12
N GLY A 245 -19.56 31.26 -12.22
CA GLY A 245 -20.24 30.62 -13.36
C GLY A 245 -19.98 29.11 -13.51
N ARG A 246 -19.38 28.46 -12.51
CA ARG A 246 -19.07 27.02 -12.51
C ARG A 246 -19.06 26.44 -11.10
N VAL A 247 -19.26 25.14 -10.99
CA VAL A 247 -19.11 24.43 -9.71
C VAL A 247 -17.64 24.16 -9.41
N TYR A 248 -17.22 24.43 -8.18
CA TYR A 248 -15.85 24.15 -7.73
C TYR A 248 -15.54 22.63 -7.74
N LYS A 249 -14.31 22.29 -8.17
CA LYS A 249 -13.81 20.90 -8.10
C LYS A 249 -13.78 20.44 -6.63
N GLY A 250 -14.11 19.17 -6.39
CA GLY A 250 -14.15 18.61 -5.04
C GLY A 250 -15.36 19.05 -4.20
N LYS A 251 -16.33 19.78 -4.78
CA LYS A 251 -17.60 20.08 -4.11
C LYS A 251 -18.26 18.77 -3.65
N LYS A 252 -18.67 18.73 -2.39
CA LYS A 252 -19.31 17.56 -1.77
C LYS A 252 -20.64 17.26 -2.47
N MET A 253 -20.66 16.17 -3.23
CA MET A 253 -21.81 15.70 -4.00
C MET A 253 -22.15 14.25 -3.65
N PRO A 254 -23.38 13.79 -3.96
CA PRO A 254 -23.75 12.39 -3.86
C PRO A 254 -22.77 11.47 -4.61
N GLY A 255 -22.71 10.22 -4.21
CA GLY A 255 -21.90 9.22 -4.90
C GLY A 255 -21.61 7.99 -4.06
N ARG A 256 -20.77 7.09 -4.57
CA ARG A 256 -20.44 5.82 -3.90
C ARG A 256 -19.86 6.08 -2.50
N MET A 257 -20.40 5.40 -1.50
CA MET A 257 -19.94 5.46 -0.11
C MET A 257 -19.53 4.07 0.38
N GLY A 258 -18.40 4.00 1.07
CA GLY A 258 -17.85 2.76 1.61
C GLY A 258 -17.21 1.87 0.54
N GLY A 259 -16.83 0.65 0.92
CA GLY A 259 -16.06 -0.26 0.06
C GLY A 259 -14.61 0.16 -0.15
N SER A 260 -14.14 1.18 0.57
CA SER A 260 -12.77 1.67 0.53
C SER A 260 -11.98 1.21 1.76
N LYS A 261 -10.64 1.17 1.63
CA LYS A 261 -9.76 0.88 2.77
C LYS A 261 -9.82 2.03 3.79
N ARG A 262 -10.02 1.69 5.05
CA ARG A 262 -9.89 2.60 6.19
C ARG A 262 -9.03 1.96 7.26
N LYS A 263 -8.28 2.80 7.98
CA LYS A 263 -7.46 2.42 9.12
C LYS A 263 -8.06 3.08 10.36
N ILE A 264 -8.37 2.27 11.38
CA ILE A 264 -8.72 2.73 12.71
C ILE A 264 -7.44 2.65 13.53
N ARG A 265 -7.10 3.76 14.17
CA ARG A 265 -5.79 3.93 14.82
C ARG A 265 -5.90 3.77 16.33
N LYS A 266 -4.80 3.37 16.98
CA LYS A 266 -4.66 3.30 18.44
C LYS A 266 -5.74 2.46 19.14
N LEU A 267 -6.07 1.29 18.58
CA LEU A 267 -6.90 0.31 19.28
C LEU A 267 -6.04 -0.46 20.28
N LYS A 268 -6.61 -0.84 21.42
CA LYS A 268 -5.90 -1.61 22.45
C LYS A 268 -6.18 -3.10 22.27
N ILE A 269 -5.15 -3.93 22.36
CA ILE A 269 -5.31 -5.39 22.49
C ILE A 269 -5.73 -5.70 23.93
N VAL A 270 -6.84 -6.42 24.08
CA VAL A 270 -7.37 -6.79 25.40
C VAL A 270 -6.77 -8.12 25.86
N LYS A 271 -6.81 -9.13 24.99
CA LYS A 271 -6.35 -10.47 25.29
C LYS A 271 -5.91 -11.19 24.02
N ILE A 272 -4.93 -12.09 24.14
CA ILE A 272 -4.48 -12.98 23.08
C ILE A 272 -4.71 -14.43 23.54
N ASP A 273 -5.52 -15.18 22.80
CA ASP A 273 -5.77 -16.60 23.09
C ASP A 273 -5.01 -17.47 22.09
N LYS A 274 -4.02 -18.21 22.59
CA LYS A 274 -3.12 -19.07 21.78
C LYS A 274 -3.82 -20.32 21.27
N ASP A 275 -4.66 -20.93 22.10
CA ASP A 275 -5.35 -22.19 21.78
C ASP A 275 -6.22 -22.06 20.53
N LEU A 276 -6.92 -20.92 20.41
CA LEU A 276 -7.83 -20.64 19.30
C LEU A 276 -7.17 -19.79 18.19
N ASN A 277 -5.93 -19.34 18.38
CA ASN A 277 -5.24 -18.39 17.51
C ASN A 277 -6.12 -17.16 17.19
N VAL A 278 -6.61 -16.49 18.24
CA VAL A 278 -7.46 -15.30 18.14
C VAL A 278 -6.90 -14.15 18.96
N VAL A 279 -7.10 -12.93 18.46
CA VAL A 279 -6.78 -11.69 19.17
C VAL A 279 -8.05 -10.90 19.40
N MET A 280 -8.26 -10.45 20.63
CA MET A 280 -9.36 -9.58 21.02
C MET A 280 -8.90 -8.12 21.02
N VAL A 281 -9.46 -7.33 20.11
CA VAL A 281 -9.14 -5.90 19.98
C VAL A 281 -10.31 -5.08 20.51
N LYS A 282 -10.03 -4.10 21.37
CA LYS A 282 -11.04 -3.18 21.90
C LYS A 282 -11.68 -2.36 20.78
N GLY A 283 -13.01 -2.28 20.78
CA GLY A 283 -13.79 -1.44 19.88
C GLY A 283 -14.12 -2.09 18.53
N ALA A 284 -14.57 -1.26 17.59
CA ALA A 284 -15.07 -1.70 16.29
C ALA A 284 -13.97 -1.67 15.23
N VAL A 285 -13.99 -2.68 14.36
CA VAL A 285 -13.07 -2.84 13.22
C VAL A 285 -13.84 -2.78 11.90
N PRO A 286 -13.29 -2.22 10.79
CA PRO A 286 -14.00 -2.10 9.52
C PRO A 286 -14.45 -3.44 8.92
N GLY A 287 -15.63 -3.43 8.32
CA GLY A 287 -16.17 -4.57 7.58
C GLY A 287 -17.05 -5.49 8.42
N LYS A 288 -17.68 -6.44 7.73
CA LYS A 288 -18.46 -7.54 8.33
C LYS A 288 -17.51 -8.71 8.69
N PRO A 289 -17.98 -9.70 9.46
CA PRO A 289 -17.28 -10.97 9.63
C PRO A 289 -16.83 -11.59 8.29
N GLY A 290 -15.68 -12.25 8.29
CA GLY A 290 -15.03 -12.80 7.10
C GLY A 290 -14.15 -11.82 6.32
N ASN A 291 -14.11 -10.55 6.70
CA ASN A 291 -13.30 -9.55 6.02
C ASN A 291 -11.81 -9.66 6.36
N LEU A 292 -10.96 -9.35 5.38
CA LEU A 292 -9.51 -9.28 5.56
C LEU A 292 -9.12 -8.00 6.29
N LEU A 293 -8.32 -8.16 7.33
CA LEU A 293 -7.76 -7.10 8.14
C LEU A 293 -6.23 -7.15 8.09
N ARG A 294 -5.61 -5.98 8.16
CA ARG A 294 -4.18 -5.78 8.33
C ARG A 294 -3.99 -5.05 9.66
N ILE A 295 -3.32 -5.71 10.59
CA ILE A 295 -3.04 -5.22 11.94
C ILE A 295 -1.56 -4.86 11.97
N THR A 296 -1.24 -3.61 12.28
CA THR A 296 0.13 -3.15 12.47
C THR A 296 0.29 -2.53 13.86
N PRO A 297 1.50 -2.51 14.43
CA PRO A 297 1.78 -1.70 15.61
C PRO A 297 1.42 -0.23 15.34
N ALA A 298 0.92 0.47 16.36
CA ALA A 298 0.39 1.81 16.18
C ALA A 298 1.46 2.80 15.71
N LYS A 299 1.12 3.54 14.65
CA LYS A 299 1.97 4.62 14.14
C LYS A 299 1.82 5.86 15.00
N ILE A 300 2.82 6.17 15.81
CA ILE A 300 2.88 7.41 16.59
C ILE A 300 3.94 8.34 15.98
N VAL A 301 3.48 9.48 15.47
CA VAL A 301 4.35 10.48 14.83
C VAL A 301 5.35 11.03 15.85
N GLY A 302 6.62 11.10 15.48
CA GLY A 302 7.69 11.62 16.33
C GLY A 302 8.26 10.64 17.36
N LYS A 303 7.66 9.45 17.52
CA LYS A 303 8.19 8.37 18.37
C LYS A 303 8.72 7.20 17.53
N ASN A 304 7.83 6.57 16.75
CA ASN A 304 8.14 5.30 16.08
C ASN A 304 8.36 5.44 14.57
N ILE A 305 8.25 6.65 14.04
CA ILE A 305 8.31 6.96 12.61
C ILE A 305 9.18 8.19 12.46
N PRO A 306 9.99 8.29 11.38
CA PRO A 306 10.77 9.48 11.12
C PRO A 306 9.84 10.69 11.01
N LYS A 307 10.33 11.86 11.41
CA LYS A 307 9.49 13.07 11.47
C LYS A 307 8.91 13.44 10.10
N ASN A 308 9.61 13.09 9.02
CA ASN A 308 9.25 13.33 7.62
C ASN A 308 9.35 12.03 6.82
#